data_AF-A0A7J3TBG4-F1
#
_entry.id   AF-A0A7J3TBG4-F1
#
_cell.length_a   1.000
_cell.length_b   1.000
_cell.length_c   1.000
_cell.angle_alpha   90.00
_cell.angle_beta   90.00
_cell.angle_gamma   90.00
#
_symmetry.space_group_name_H-M   'P 1'
#
loop_
_entity.id
_entity.type
_entity.pdbx_description
1 polymer ?
#
loop_
_entity_poly.entity_id
_entity_poly.type
_entity_poly.pdbx_seq_one_letter_code
_entity_poly.pdbx_strand_id
1 'polypeptide(L)'
;MENNEEENPEMAYCEITDSEIPRNHPYFMYDAEMKLAEAEMGLAIGEGVRLQATRELLDMLDTLYNMIKEPDSKLPDTQRKALNHADDVWLDLKEKMSQGDRRAAHLLSSHAHITMSISYLVATRKDEKFSEVIPDYLIKYLGKLSTFVYREAIGHVML
;
A
#
# COMPACT_ATOMS: atom_id res chain seq x y z
N MET A 1 1.76 -23.61 -40.93
CA MET A 1 0.76 -23.49 -39.85
C MET A 1 1.24 -22.32 -39.02
N GLU A 2 0.64 -21.15 -39.21
CA GLU A 2 0.90 -19.99 -38.35
C GLU A 2 0.35 -20.35 -36.97
N ASN A 3 1.24 -20.50 -35.99
CA ASN A 3 0.86 -20.56 -34.59
C ASN A 3 0.34 -19.16 -34.22
N ASN A 4 -0.97 -19.00 -34.19
CA ASN A 4 -1.59 -17.88 -33.51
C ASN A 4 -1.26 -17.99 -32.02
N GLU A 5 -0.15 -17.39 -31.62
CA GLU A 5 0.13 -16.93 -30.25
C GLU A 5 -0.81 -15.74 -29.94
N GLU A 6 -2.13 -15.92 -30.07
CA GLU A 6 -3.08 -14.91 -29.66
C GLU A 6 -3.16 -14.93 -28.13
N GLU A 7 -2.33 -14.09 -27.49
CA GLU A 7 -2.48 -13.74 -26.08
C GLU A 7 -3.92 -13.28 -25.84
N ASN A 8 -4.64 -13.94 -24.93
CA ASN A 8 -5.97 -13.51 -24.55
C ASN A 8 -5.87 -12.18 -23.78
N PRO A 9 -6.37 -11.04 -24.31
CA PRO A 9 -6.25 -9.74 -23.66
C PRO A 9 -7.05 -9.64 -22.36
N GLU A 10 -7.94 -10.59 -22.06
CA GLU A 10 -8.74 -10.62 -20.83
C GLU A 10 -8.06 -11.40 -19.70
N MET A 11 -6.94 -12.08 -19.97
CA MET A 11 -6.20 -12.88 -19.00
C MET A 11 -4.83 -12.26 -18.73
N ALA A 12 -4.34 -12.41 -17.50
CA ALA A 12 -2.96 -12.10 -17.15
C ALA A 12 -2.42 -13.11 -16.14
N TYR A 13 -1.12 -13.35 -16.24
CA TYR A 13 -0.37 -14.16 -15.29
C TYR A 13 -0.38 -13.54 -13.89
N CYS A 14 -0.70 -14.36 -12.89
CA CYS A 14 -0.63 -14.03 -11.47
C CYS A 14 0.44 -14.88 -10.80
N GLU A 15 1.51 -14.21 -10.35
CA GLU A 15 2.64 -14.85 -9.66
C GLU A 15 2.27 -15.52 -8.33
N ILE A 16 1.21 -15.08 -7.66
CA ILE A 16 0.79 -15.63 -6.35
C ILE A 16 0.17 -17.01 -6.51
N THR A 17 -0.56 -17.23 -7.60
CA THR A 17 -1.24 -18.51 -7.88
C THR A 17 -0.54 -19.34 -8.93
N ASP A 18 0.56 -18.82 -9.49
CA ASP A 18 1.28 -19.37 -10.64
C ASP A 18 0.33 -19.76 -11.79
N SER A 19 -0.64 -18.88 -12.10
CA SER A 19 -1.69 -19.17 -13.07
C SER A 19 -2.20 -17.93 -13.80
N GLU A 20 -2.76 -18.13 -14.99
CA GLU A 20 -3.50 -17.11 -15.73
C GLU A 20 -4.87 -16.89 -15.07
N ILE A 21 -5.14 -15.65 -14.66
CA ILE A 21 -6.43 -15.23 -14.09
C ILE A 21 -7.00 -14.02 -14.86
N PRO A 22 -8.30 -13.73 -14.76
CA PRO A 22 -8.90 -12.59 -15.45
C PRO A 22 -8.22 -11.27 -15.07
N ARG A 23 -7.90 -10.40 -16.03
CA ARG A 23 -7.26 -9.08 -15.79
C ARG A 23 -8.06 -8.16 -14.87
N ASN A 24 -9.38 -8.34 -14.82
CA ASN A 24 -10.26 -7.60 -13.92
C ASN A 24 -10.33 -8.20 -12.51
N HIS A 25 -9.55 -9.25 -12.21
CA HIS A 25 -9.48 -9.84 -10.89
C HIS A 25 -8.95 -8.81 -9.87
N PRO A 26 -9.54 -8.70 -8.67
CA PRO A 26 -9.18 -7.66 -7.68
C PRO A 26 -7.71 -7.65 -7.28
N TYR A 27 -7.01 -8.78 -7.39
CA TYR A 27 -5.57 -8.89 -7.13
C TYR A 27 -4.75 -7.87 -7.93
N PHE A 28 -5.05 -7.67 -9.21
CA PHE A 28 -4.26 -6.75 -10.05
C PHE A 28 -4.45 -5.30 -9.65
N MET A 29 -5.64 -4.94 -9.14
CA MET A 29 -5.86 -3.61 -8.57
C MET A 29 -5.14 -3.46 -7.23
N TYR A 30 -5.16 -4.47 -6.36
CA TYR A 30 -4.33 -4.46 -5.14
C TYR A 30 -2.86 -4.24 -5.47
N ASP A 31 -2.32 -4.99 -6.44
CA ASP A 31 -0.93 -4.92 -6.87
C ASP A 31 -0.56 -3.52 -7.42
N ALA A 32 -1.42 -2.95 -8.28
CA ALA A 32 -1.23 -1.61 -8.82
C ALA A 32 -1.26 -0.52 -7.74
N GLU A 33 -2.22 -0.59 -6.82
CA GLU A 33 -2.36 0.38 -5.72
C GLU A 33 -1.16 0.31 -4.76
N MET A 34 -0.63 -0.88 -4.46
CA MET A 34 0.59 -1.00 -3.65
C MET A 34 1.81 -0.34 -4.31
N LYS A 35 2.01 -0.59 -5.62
CA LYS A 35 3.10 0.05 -6.38
C LYS A 35 2.96 1.57 -6.45
N LEU A 36 1.74 2.07 -6.60
CA LEU A 36 1.48 3.52 -6.56
C LEU A 36 1.75 4.11 -5.18
N ALA A 37 1.36 3.41 -4.11
CA ALA A 37 1.67 3.84 -2.74
C ALA A 37 3.18 3.94 -2.49
N GLU A 38 3.97 2.98 -2.96
CA GLU A 38 5.44 3.01 -2.87
C GLU A 38 6.06 4.12 -3.73
N ALA A 39 5.56 4.32 -4.95
CA ALA A 39 6.01 5.39 -5.83
C ALA A 39 5.78 6.77 -5.20
N GLU A 40 4.62 7.00 -4.60
CA GLU A 40 4.30 8.22 -3.86
C GLU A 40 5.19 8.41 -2.62
N MET A 41 5.52 7.34 -1.88
CA MET A 41 6.53 7.43 -0.82
C MET A 41 7.91 7.80 -1.38
N GLY A 42 8.28 7.27 -2.55
CA GLY A 42 9.50 7.65 -3.26
C GLY A 42 9.54 9.13 -3.63
N LEU A 43 8.43 9.68 -4.12
CA LEU A 43 8.30 11.12 -4.39
C LEU A 43 8.39 11.95 -3.10
N ALA A 44 7.73 11.52 -2.01
CA ALA A 44 7.84 12.16 -0.70
C ALA A 44 9.28 12.15 -0.15
N ILE A 45 10.05 11.09 -0.39
CA ILE A 45 11.49 11.03 -0.07
C ILE A 45 12.26 12.05 -0.93
N GLY A 46 11.91 12.18 -2.21
CA GLY A 46 12.53 13.13 -3.14
C GLY A 46 12.47 14.60 -2.70
N GLU A 47 11.47 14.97 -1.90
CA GLU A 47 11.33 16.32 -1.34
C GLU A 47 12.36 16.65 -0.24
N GLY A 48 13.12 15.67 0.26
CA GLY A 48 14.25 15.91 1.17
C GLY A 48 13.87 16.25 2.63
N VAL A 49 12.58 16.27 2.96
CA VAL A 49 12.07 16.59 4.30
C VAL A 49 11.76 15.31 5.07
N ARG A 50 12.23 15.20 6.33
CA ARG A 50 12.05 14.02 7.20
C ARG A 50 12.35 12.70 6.48
N LEU A 51 13.47 12.67 5.75
CA LEU A 51 13.91 11.56 4.91
C LEU A 51 13.88 10.20 5.62
N GLN A 52 14.48 10.13 6.81
CA GLN A 52 14.59 8.87 7.54
C GLN A 52 13.23 8.31 7.95
N ALA A 53 12.34 9.17 8.46
CA ALA A 53 10.98 8.77 8.82
C ALA A 53 10.20 8.28 7.58
N THR A 54 10.37 8.94 6.44
CA THR A 54 9.68 8.57 5.20
C THR A 54 10.21 7.24 4.62
N ARG A 55 11.53 7.00 4.71
CA ARG A 55 12.13 5.71 4.34
C ARG A 55 11.65 4.57 5.25
N GLU A 56 11.56 4.81 6.55
CA GLU A 56 11.02 3.81 7.48
C GLU A 56 9.57 3.44 7.15
N LEU A 57 8.75 4.38 6.66
CA LEU A 57 7.40 4.08 6.17
C LEU A 57 7.41 3.24 4.89
N LEU A 58 8.33 3.53 3.96
CA LEU A 58 8.52 2.74 2.75
C LEU A 58 8.97 1.31 3.07
N ASP A 59 9.93 1.16 3.99
CA ASP A 59 10.41 -0.16 4.44
C ASP A 59 9.26 -0.97 5.08
N MET A 60 8.40 -0.33 5.88
CA MET A 60 7.20 -0.97 6.43
C MET A 60 6.20 -1.36 5.33
N LEU A 61 6.00 -0.49 4.34
CA LEU A 61 5.07 -0.75 3.23
C LEU A 61 5.53 -1.94 2.39
N ASP A 62 6.80 -1.94 1.98
CA ASP A 62 7.42 -3.02 1.18
C ASP A 62 7.39 -4.35 1.95
N THR A 63 7.72 -4.33 3.25
CA THR A 63 7.64 -5.53 4.10
C THR A 63 6.22 -6.13 4.09
N LEU A 64 5.20 -5.28 4.22
CA LEU A 64 3.79 -5.70 4.18
C LEU A 64 3.38 -6.16 2.77
N TYR A 65 3.79 -5.46 1.73
CA TYR A 65 3.48 -5.81 0.34
C TYR A 65 4.01 -7.21 -0.01
N ASN A 66 5.25 -7.49 0.38
CA ASN A 66 5.90 -8.77 0.14
C ASN A 66 5.30 -9.93 0.95
N MET A 67 4.49 -9.68 1.99
CA MET A 67 3.85 -10.75 2.77
C MET A 67 2.94 -11.67 1.95
N ILE A 68 2.38 -11.17 0.85
CA ILE A 68 1.53 -12.01 -0.02
C ILE A 68 2.34 -13.09 -0.76
N LYS A 69 3.65 -12.87 -0.95
CA LYS A 69 4.60 -13.83 -1.52
C LYS A 69 5.31 -14.61 -0.42
N GLU A 70 5.59 -13.95 0.69
CA GLU A 70 6.33 -14.49 1.84
C GLU A 70 5.50 -14.34 3.14
N PRO A 71 4.58 -15.28 3.44
CA PRO A 71 3.66 -15.15 4.58
C PRO A 71 4.32 -15.04 5.96
N ASP A 72 5.58 -15.48 6.06
CA ASP A 72 6.39 -15.39 7.27
C ASP A 72 7.01 -14.00 7.49
N SER A 73 7.00 -13.14 6.48
CA SER A 73 7.45 -11.75 6.58
C SER A 73 6.57 -11.01 7.60
N LYS A 74 7.20 -10.37 8.58
CA LYS A 74 6.52 -9.60 9.63
C LYS A 74 7.31 -8.36 9.95
N LEU A 75 6.59 -7.25 10.15
CA LEU A 75 7.19 -6.03 10.68
C LEU A 75 7.89 -6.30 12.02
N PRO A 76 9.10 -5.79 12.26
CA PRO A 76 9.75 -5.79 13.57
C PRO A 76 8.87 -5.27 14.70
N ASP A 77 9.08 -5.78 15.92
CA ASP A 77 8.33 -5.41 17.13
C ASP A 77 8.25 -3.90 17.37
N THR A 78 9.36 -3.20 17.12
CA THR A 78 9.46 -1.74 17.28
C THR A 78 8.51 -1.00 16.33
N GLN A 79 8.49 -1.40 15.06
CA GLN A 79 7.60 -0.81 14.04
C GLN A 79 6.14 -1.13 14.33
N ARG A 80 5.82 -2.38 14.72
CA ARG A 80 4.46 -2.76 15.11
C ARG A 80 3.94 -1.93 16.28
N LYS A 81 4.78 -1.69 17.29
CA LYS A 81 4.43 -0.83 18.42
C LYS A 81 4.18 0.60 17.98
N ALA A 82 5.03 1.18 17.13
CA ALA A 82 4.81 2.52 16.58
C ALA A 82 3.46 2.66 15.87
N LEU A 83 3.09 1.67 15.04
CA LEU A 83 1.82 1.63 14.32
C LEU A 83 0.59 1.44 15.24
N ASN A 84 0.75 0.79 16.40
CA ASN A 84 -0.35 0.58 17.34
C ASN A 84 -0.79 1.84 18.08
N HIS A 85 0.03 2.89 18.08
CA HIS A 85 -0.26 4.17 18.74
C HIS A 85 -0.77 5.25 17.76
N ALA A 86 -1.11 4.85 16.54
CA ALA A 86 -1.71 5.74 15.54
C ALA A 86 -3.23 5.73 15.65
N ASP A 87 -3.79 6.82 16.18
CA ASP A 87 -5.21 7.13 16.12
C ASP A 87 -5.50 8.03 14.93
N ASP A 88 -6.69 7.89 14.33
CA ASP A 88 -7.15 8.75 13.24
C ASP A 88 -7.36 10.19 13.76
N VAL A 89 -6.86 11.18 13.02
CA VAL A 89 -6.91 12.60 13.38
C VAL A 89 -7.51 13.38 12.22
N TRP A 90 -8.51 14.20 12.49
CA TRP A 90 -9.09 15.03 11.43
C TRP A 90 -8.08 16.03 10.86
N LEU A 91 -8.00 16.11 9.53
CA LEU A 91 -7.14 17.03 8.78
C LEU A 91 -7.99 17.95 7.89
N ASP A 92 -7.71 19.26 7.93
CA ASP A 92 -8.12 20.16 6.85
C ASP A 92 -7.16 19.99 5.66
N LEU A 93 -7.54 19.09 4.75
CA LEU A 93 -6.76 18.80 3.55
C LEU A 93 -6.57 20.05 2.67
N LYS A 94 -7.58 20.92 2.60
CA LYS A 94 -7.54 22.12 1.76
C LYS A 94 -6.49 23.09 2.27
N GLU A 95 -6.43 23.30 3.59
CA GLU A 95 -5.42 24.16 4.21
C GLU A 95 -4.01 23.67 3.87
N LYS A 96 -3.75 22.36 4.03
CA LYS A 96 -2.45 21.76 3.72
C LYS A 96 -2.06 21.91 2.25
N MET A 97 -2.97 21.60 1.34
CA MET A 97 -2.68 21.71 -0.08
C MET A 97 -2.50 23.16 -0.52
N SER A 98 -3.20 24.11 0.13
CA SER A 98 -3.03 25.55 -0.15
C SER A 98 -1.66 26.09 0.26
N GLN A 99 -0.97 25.43 1.20
CA GLN A 99 0.41 25.76 1.60
C GLN A 99 1.45 25.21 0.61
N GLY A 100 1.06 24.34 -0.33
CA GLY A 100 1.96 23.78 -1.34
C GLY A 100 2.96 22.75 -0.80
N ASP A 101 2.65 22.11 0.34
CA ASP A 101 3.48 21.06 0.93
C ASP A 101 3.41 19.78 0.09
N ARG A 102 4.37 19.63 -0.82
CA ARG A 102 4.47 18.49 -1.75
C ARG A 102 4.71 17.17 -1.04
N ARG A 103 5.54 17.16 0.01
CA ARG A 103 5.77 15.95 0.79
C ARG A 103 4.47 15.47 1.41
N ALA A 104 3.73 16.38 2.05
CA ALA A 104 2.43 16.03 2.61
C ALA A 104 1.47 15.54 1.52
N ALA A 105 1.43 16.18 0.35
CA ALA A 105 0.60 15.74 -0.78
C ALA A 105 0.91 14.31 -1.22
N HIS A 106 2.19 13.97 -1.39
CA HIS A 106 2.64 12.63 -1.75
C HIS A 106 2.31 11.59 -0.66
N LEU A 107 2.51 11.93 0.62
CA LEU A 107 2.12 11.04 1.72
C LEU A 107 0.60 10.81 1.78
N LEU A 108 -0.20 11.85 1.54
CA LEU A 108 -1.66 11.73 1.47
C LEU A 108 -2.12 10.89 0.28
N SER A 109 -1.44 11.03 -0.86
CA SER A 109 -1.66 10.17 -2.04
C SER A 109 -1.34 8.71 -1.72
N SER A 110 -0.17 8.45 -1.12
CA SER A 110 0.24 7.11 -0.67
C SER A 110 -0.77 6.50 0.31
N HIS A 111 -1.25 7.27 1.30
CA HIS A 111 -2.31 6.86 2.20
C HIS A 111 -3.60 6.43 1.47
N ALA A 112 -4.03 7.19 0.45
CA ALA A 112 -5.21 6.86 -0.34
C ALA A 112 -5.02 5.54 -1.09
N HIS A 113 -3.86 5.36 -1.74
CA HIS A 113 -3.50 4.13 -2.44
C HIS A 113 -3.44 2.91 -1.50
N ILE A 114 -2.85 3.04 -0.29
CA ILE A 114 -2.88 1.95 0.71
C ILE A 114 -4.33 1.62 1.12
N THR A 115 -5.19 2.63 1.26
CA THR A 115 -6.59 2.42 1.64
C THR A 115 -7.38 1.70 0.55
N MET A 116 -7.12 2.05 -0.71
CA MET A 116 -7.69 1.34 -1.87
C MET A 116 -7.16 -0.09 -1.97
N SER A 117 -5.85 -0.29 -1.78
CA SER A 117 -5.24 -1.62 -1.82
C SER A 117 -5.84 -2.56 -0.77
N ILE A 118 -6.13 -2.07 0.46
CA ILE A 118 -6.84 -2.85 1.49
C ILE A 118 -8.22 -3.31 0.99
N SER A 119 -8.96 -2.44 0.32
CA SER A 119 -10.29 -2.78 -0.21
C SER A 119 -10.22 -3.90 -1.25
N TYR A 120 -9.26 -3.79 -2.18
CA TYR A 120 -9.00 -4.83 -3.18
C TYR A 120 -8.46 -6.11 -2.55
N LEU A 121 -7.60 -6.03 -1.55
CA LEU A 121 -7.06 -7.19 -0.84
C LEU A 121 -8.17 -7.96 -0.11
N VAL A 122 -9.09 -7.26 0.54
CA VAL A 122 -10.28 -7.87 1.17
C VAL A 122 -11.19 -8.54 0.13
N ALA A 123 -11.33 -7.95 -1.06
CA ALA A 123 -12.07 -8.58 -2.15
C ALA A 123 -11.35 -9.83 -2.69
N THR A 124 -10.05 -9.74 -2.93
CA THR A 124 -9.19 -10.86 -3.37
C THR A 124 -9.26 -12.04 -2.41
N ARG A 125 -9.26 -11.80 -1.10
CA ARG A 125 -9.35 -12.85 -0.07
C ARG A 125 -10.63 -13.70 -0.13
N LYS A 126 -11.67 -13.23 -0.82
CA LYS A 126 -12.91 -14.00 -1.02
C LYS A 126 -12.77 -15.10 -2.07
N ASP A 127 -11.71 -15.06 -2.89
CA ASP A 127 -11.37 -16.12 -3.82
C ASP A 127 -10.62 -17.25 -3.07
N GLU A 128 -11.06 -18.49 -3.27
CA GLU A 128 -10.50 -19.68 -2.61
C GLU A 128 -8.99 -19.80 -2.84
N LYS A 129 -8.50 -19.47 -4.05
CA LYS A 129 -7.07 -19.53 -4.41
C LYS A 129 -6.20 -18.56 -3.62
N PHE A 130 -6.80 -17.49 -3.06
CA PHE A 130 -6.10 -16.44 -2.34
C PHE A 130 -6.39 -16.42 -0.84
N SER A 131 -7.42 -17.14 -0.41
CA SER A 131 -7.91 -17.12 0.96
C SER A 131 -6.85 -17.50 2.01
N GLU A 132 -5.97 -18.45 1.70
CA GLU A 132 -4.92 -18.94 2.60
C GLU A 132 -3.65 -18.08 2.60
N VAL A 133 -3.43 -17.28 1.54
CA VAL A 133 -2.20 -16.47 1.37
C VAL A 133 -2.36 -15.03 1.86
N ILE A 134 -3.58 -14.59 2.16
CA ILE A 134 -3.86 -13.23 2.66
C ILE A 134 -4.17 -13.28 4.17
N PRO A 135 -3.16 -13.14 5.05
CA PRO A 135 -3.38 -13.20 6.49
C PRO A 135 -4.08 -11.94 7.00
N ASP A 136 -4.90 -12.08 8.05
CA ASP A 136 -5.51 -10.95 8.78
C ASP A 136 -4.47 -9.93 9.25
N TYR A 137 -3.26 -10.40 9.55
CA TYR A 137 -2.12 -9.55 9.90
C TYR A 137 -1.86 -8.49 8.84
N LEU A 138 -1.83 -8.87 7.56
CA LEU A 138 -1.51 -7.98 6.45
C LEU A 138 -2.53 -6.84 6.37
N ILE A 139 -3.82 -7.18 6.31
CA ILE A 139 -4.93 -6.21 6.25
C ILE A 139 -4.89 -5.28 7.46
N LYS A 140 -4.68 -5.83 8.67
CA LYS A 140 -4.60 -5.05 9.91
C LYS A 140 -3.45 -4.06 9.90
N TYR A 141 -2.25 -4.47 9.51
CA TYR A 141 -1.07 -3.60 9.57
C TYR A 141 -0.97 -2.63 8.40
N LEU A 142 -1.54 -2.96 7.23
CA LEU A 142 -1.75 -1.96 6.16
C LEU A 142 -2.69 -0.85 6.64
N GLY A 143 -3.80 -1.18 7.32
CA GLY A 143 -4.71 -0.17 7.86
C GLY A 143 -4.03 0.76 8.88
N LYS A 144 -3.18 0.20 9.75
CA LYS A 144 -2.41 0.99 10.72
C LYS A 144 -1.33 1.83 10.07
N LEU A 145 -0.62 1.27 9.09
CA LEU A 145 0.39 2.00 8.32
C LEU A 145 -0.28 3.16 7.56
N SER A 146 -1.41 2.92 6.89
CA SER A 146 -2.20 3.94 6.23
C SER A 146 -2.55 5.11 7.17
N THR A 147 -3.05 4.79 8.37
CA THR A 147 -3.35 5.81 9.40
C THR A 147 -2.10 6.57 9.83
N PHE A 148 -0.98 5.86 10.01
CA PHE A 148 0.29 6.47 10.41
C PHE A 148 0.85 7.39 9.32
N VAL A 149 0.84 6.97 8.06
CA VAL A 149 1.27 7.76 6.89
C VAL A 149 0.46 9.06 6.80
N TYR A 150 -0.86 8.96 6.99
CA TYR A 150 -1.74 10.11 7.04
C TYR A 150 -1.36 11.08 8.17
N ARG A 151 -1.11 10.61 9.41
CA ARG A 151 -0.61 11.45 10.52
C ARG A 151 0.73 12.09 10.21
N GLU A 152 1.62 11.37 9.57
CA GLU A 152 2.95 11.86 9.21
C GLU A 152 2.88 12.98 8.16
N ALA A 153 1.87 12.95 7.28
CA ALA A 153 1.55 14.05 6.38
C ALA A 153 1.00 15.27 7.14
N ILE A 154 0.27 15.05 8.24
CA ILE A 154 -0.30 16.12 9.09
C ILE A 154 0.76 16.84 9.92
N GLY A 155 1.88 16.18 10.28
CA GLY A 155 2.88 16.58 11.29
C GLY A 155 3.48 18.00 11.22
N HIS A 156 3.01 18.85 10.30
CA HIS A 156 3.19 20.30 10.26
C HIS A 156 2.03 21.14 10.86
N VAL A 157 0.92 20.57 11.37
CA VAL A 157 -0.21 21.37 11.97
C VAL A 157 -0.22 21.38 13.50
N MET A 158 0.43 20.42 14.17
CA MET A 158 0.50 20.44 15.64
C MET A 158 1.73 21.24 16.11
N LEU A 159 1.59 22.57 16.09
CA LEU A 159 2.33 23.53 16.89
C LEU A 159 1.38 24.14 17.92
#